data_AF-A0AAU5UNE4-F1
#
_entry.id   AF-A0AAU5UNE4-F1
#
_cell.length_a   1.000
_cell.length_b   1.000
_cell.length_c   1.000
_cell.angle_alpha   90.00
_cell.angle_beta   90.00
_cell.angle_gamma   90.00
#
_symmetry.space_group_name_H-M   'P 1'
#
loop_
_entity.id
_entity.type
_entity.pdbx_description
1 polymer ?
#
loop_
_entity_poly.entity_id
_entity_poly.type
_entity_poly.pdbx_seq_one_letter_code
_entity_poly.pdbx_strand_id
1 'polypeptide(L)'
;MSAPAVVERRTLTDRLLACGLVAGPLFVVVFLLEGAFKGSGYDVFRHPVSSLALGAGGWVQVVNFLVAGVLTVTFAVGVWRSGYRAGAVLIGVWGIGLLGAGVFTTDPVSGFPLGTPATSDYTTSGALHDGFSLPAFLALFVAQLVLSRGNGRKWLTYSLLSATAYLVCFFLASAGFNQTAGLVAIGGLFQRLAVAIGWGFTVALAVRLRRT
;
A
#
# COMPACT_ATOMS: atom_id res chain seq x y z
N MET A 1 20.43 21.13 -28.72
CA MET A 1 20.21 20.06 -27.71
C MET A 1 18.93 19.33 -28.10
N SER A 2 19.05 18.27 -28.89
CA SER A 2 18.21 18.19 -30.09
C SER A 2 17.89 16.75 -30.42
N ALA A 3 16.68 16.27 -30.10
CA ALA A 3 16.10 14.93 -30.38
C ALA A 3 16.51 13.73 -29.47
N PRO A 4 17.74 13.16 -29.43
CA PRO A 4 18.05 11.97 -28.64
C PRO A 4 17.79 12.15 -27.15
N ALA A 5 18.18 13.30 -26.59
CA ALA A 5 17.98 13.60 -25.17
C ALA A 5 16.51 13.75 -24.76
N VAL A 6 15.62 14.12 -25.70
CA VAL A 6 14.18 14.21 -25.45
C VAL A 6 13.55 12.81 -25.49
N VAL A 7 13.95 11.99 -26.48
CA VAL A 7 13.53 10.60 -26.60
C VAL A 7 13.97 9.79 -25.36
N GLU A 8 15.23 9.91 -24.96
CA GLU A 8 15.79 9.23 -23.79
C GLU A 8 15.07 9.64 -22.50
N ARG A 9 14.82 10.95 -22.31
CA ARG A 9 14.08 11.47 -21.16
C ARG A 9 12.64 10.94 -21.09
N ARG A 10 11.97 10.79 -22.24
CA ARG A 10 10.63 10.19 -22.35
C ARG A 10 10.66 8.70 -22.04
N THR A 11 11.64 7.96 -22.58
CA THR A 11 11.79 6.52 -22.31
C THR A 11 12.07 6.23 -20.83
N LEU A 12 12.88 7.06 -20.18
CA LEU A 12 13.14 6.95 -18.74
C LEU A 12 11.87 7.19 -17.93
N THR A 13 11.11 8.24 -18.23
CA THR A 13 9.84 8.52 -17.54
C THR A 13 8.86 7.35 -17.70
N ASP A 14 8.74 6.78 -18.90
CA ASP A 14 7.85 5.63 -19.13
C ASP A 14 8.27 4.40 -18.31
N ARG A 15 9.57 4.10 -18.22
CA ARG A 15 10.10 3.02 -17.39
C ARG A 15 9.83 3.24 -15.90
N LEU A 16 10.01 4.46 -15.41
CA LEU A 16 9.69 4.81 -14.02
C LEU A 16 8.19 4.65 -13.74
N LEU A 17 7.34 5.08 -14.67
CA LEU A 17 5.89 4.91 -14.56
C LEU A 17 5.48 3.43 -14.60
N ALA A 18 6.19 2.59 -15.36
CA ALA A 18 5.93 1.16 -15.42
C ALA A 18 6.10 0.45 -14.06
N CYS A 19 6.94 0.95 -13.15
CA CYS A 19 7.02 0.42 -11.79
C CYS A 19 5.66 0.47 -11.05
N GLY A 20 4.82 1.48 -11.34
CA GLY A 20 3.46 1.58 -10.79
C GLY A 20 2.49 0.54 -11.32
N LEU A 21 2.79 -0.11 -12.46
CA LEU A 21 2.02 -1.27 -12.93
C LEU A 21 2.39 -2.57 -12.24
N VAL A 22 3.61 -2.64 -11.66
CA VAL A 22 4.16 -3.88 -11.10
C VAL A 22 4.02 -3.91 -9.59
N ALA A 23 4.29 -2.80 -8.89
CA ALA A 23 4.38 -2.74 -7.43
C ALA A 23 3.15 -3.34 -6.73
N GLY A 24 1.96 -2.88 -7.10
CA GLY A 24 0.72 -3.31 -6.47
C GLY A 24 0.32 -4.75 -6.75
N PRO A 25 0.26 -5.17 -8.04
CA PRO A 25 -0.03 -6.57 -8.37
C PRO A 25 0.96 -7.55 -7.74
N LEU A 26 2.25 -7.23 -7.75
CA LEU A 26 3.26 -8.05 -7.07
C LEU A 26 2.98 -8.15 -5.57
N PHE A 27 2.77 -7.01 -4.91
CA PHE A 27 2.49 -6.98 -3.47
C PHE A 27 1.27 -7.82 -3.09
N VAL A 28 0.19 -7.67 -3.86
CA VAL A 28 -1.07 -8.40 -3.66
C VAL A 28 -0.91 -9.89 -3.88
N VAL A 29 -0.28 -10.30 -4.98
CA VAL A 29 -0.07 -11.74 -5.27
C VAL A 29 0.76 -12.38 -4.16
N VAL A 30 1.85 -11.74 -3.74
CA VAL A 30 2.74 -12.29 -2.70
C VAL A 30 1.99 -12.44 -1.37
N PHE A 31 1.30 -11.41 -0.87
CA PHE A 31 0.61 -11.57 0.42
C PHE A 31 -0.57 -12.54 0.35
N LEU A 32 -1.22 -12.69 -0.81
CA LEU A 32 -2.30 -13.66 -0.98
C LEU A 32 -1.75 -15.09 -0.92
N LEU A 33 -0.62 -15.35 -1.59
CA LEU A 33 0.06 -16.64 -1.51
C LEU A 33 0.56 -16.92 -0.10
N GLU A 34 1.26 -15.97 0.52
CA GLU A 34 1.70 -16.11 1.91
C GLU A 34 0.54 -16.37 2.86
N GLY A 35 -0.55 -15.60 2.75
CA GLY A 35 -1.75 -15.80 3.56
C GLY A 35 -2.38 -17.18 3.39
N ALA A 36 -2.41 -17.70 2.16
CA ALA A 36 -2.93 -19.04 1.89
C ALA A 36 -2.07 -20.16 2.50
N PHE A 37 -0.76 -19.95 2.64
CA PHE A 37 0.19 -20.95 3.11
C PHE A 37 0.74 -20.71 4.53
N LYS A 38 0.37 -19.61 5.20
CA LYS A 38 0.94 -19.22 6.49
C LYS A 38 0.69 -20.26 7.59
N GLY A 39 -0.48 -20.91 7.57
CA GLY A 39 -0.88 -21.90 8.57
C GLY A 39 -0.99 -21.34 9.99
N SER A 40 -0.97 -22.23 10.98
CA SER A 40 -0.78 -21.92 12.43
C SER A 40 -1.58 -20.72 12.98
N GLY A 41 -2.87 -20.65 12.68
CA GLY A 41 -3.77 -19.64 13.26
C GLY A 41 -3.84 -18.31 12.50
N TYR A 42 -3.19 -18.16 11.34
CA TYR A 42 -3.42 -17.00 10.49
C TYR A 42 -4.74 -17.11 9.74
N ASP A 43 -5.72 -16.31 10.14
CA ASP A 43 -6.96 -16.08 9.39
C ASP A 43 -6.88 -14.80 8.52
N VAL A 44 -7.11 -14.95 7.21
CA VAL A 44 -7.07 -13.86 6.22
C VAL A 44 -8.20 -12.82 6.39
N PHE A 45 -9.32 -13.18 7.00
CA PHE A 45 -10.41 -12.25 7.28
C PHE A 45 -10.13 -11.46 8.56
N ARG A 46 -9.49 -12.09 9.54
CA ARG A 46 -9.26 -11.51 10.86
C ARG A 46 -7.97 -10.69 10.94
N HIS A 47 -6.86 -11.21 10.45
CA HIS A 47 -5.53 -10.67 10.72
C HIS A 47 -5.03 -9.73 9.62
N PRO A 48 -4.23 -8.72 9.98
CA PRO A 48 -3.66 -7.82 9.00
C PRO A 48 -2.65 -8.53 8.09
N VAL A 49 -2.43 -7.96 6.91
CA VAL A 49 -1.38 -8.38 5.96
C VAL A 49 0.00 -8.24 6.59
N SER A 50 0.24 -7.19 7.38
CA SER A 50 1.52 -6.98 8.08
C SER A 50 1.87 -8.12 9.04
N SER A 51 0.88 -8.78 9.64
CA SER A 51 1.12 -9.94 10.50
C SER A 51 1.75 -11.12 9.77
N LEU A 52 1.73 -11.19 8.43
CA LEU A 52 2.46 -12.22 7.69
C LEU A 52 3.98 -12.13 7.93
N ALA A 53 4.49 -10.96 8.33
CA ALA A 53 5.88 -10.76 8.72
C ALA A 53 6.27 -11.43 10.06
N LEU A 54 5.29 -11.94 10.83
CA LEU A 54 5.54 -12.59 12.11
C LEU A 54 5.83 -14.08 11.95
N GLY A 55 6.74 -14.60 12.78
CA GLY A 55 7.07 -16.03 12.85
C GLY A 55 7.83 -16.57 11.63
N ALA A 56 7.81 -17.89 11.48
CA ALA A 56 8.54 -18.57 10.40
C ALA A 56 8.06 -18.08 9.01
N GLY A 57 9.02 -17.84 8.12
CA GLY A 57 8.76 -17.33 6.77
C GLY A 57 8.37 -15.85 6.69
N GLY A 58 8.28 -15.12 7.80
CA GLY A 58 7.87 -13.70 7.79
C GLY A 58 8.81 -12.76 7.02
N TRP A 59 10.03 -13.20 6.74
CA TRP A 59 10.96 -12.47 5.87
C TRP A 59 10.42 -12.27 4.45
N VAL A 60 9.52 -13.15 3.96
CA VAL A 60 8.94 -13.00 2.61
C VAL A 60 8.09 -11.74 2.57
N GLN A 61 7.22 -11.52 3.57
CA GLN A 61 6.43 -10.30 3.64
C GLN A 61 7.29 -9.05 3.87
N VAL A 62 8.39 -9.17 4.61
CA VAL A 62 9.39 -8.09 4.74
C VAL A 62 9.97 -7.72 3.36
N VAL A 63 10.45 -8.71 2.61
CA VAL A 63 10.97 -8.47 1.24
C VAL A 63 9.88 -7.90 0.34
N ASN A 64 8.64 -8.37 0.47
CA ASN A 64 7.49 -7.86 -0.28
C ASN A 64 7.27 -6.36 -0.02
N PHE A 65 7.30 -5.94 1.25
CA PHE A 65 7.24 -4.52 1.63
C PHE A 65 8.39 -3.71 1.02
N LEU A 66 9.62 -4.20 1.13
CA LEU A 66 10.80 -3.49 0.63
C LEU A 66 10.78 -3.33 -0.89
N VAL A 67 10.47 -4.41 -1.63
CA VAL A 67 10.38 -4.39 -3.10
C VAL A 67 9.25 -3.48 -3.56
N ALA A 68 8.06 -3.59 -2.97
CA ALA A 68 6.93 -2.73 -3.29
C ALA A 68 7.23 -1.26 -2.97
N GLY A 69 7.92 -0.99 -1.85
CA GLY A 69 8.37 0.35 -1.46
C GLY A 69 9.33 0.96 -2.49
N VAL A 70 10.38 0.24 -2.89
CA VAL A 70 11.33 0.70 -3.91
C VAL A 70 10.64 0.97 -5.26
N LEU A 71 9.81 0.06 -5.72
CA LEU A 71 9.04 0.24 -6.96
C LEU A 71 8.10 1.44 -6.89
N THR A 72 7.48 1.67 -5.73
CA THR A 72 6.57 2.80 -5.50
C THR A 72 7.30 4.14 -5.46
N VAL A 73 8.47 4.21 -4.81
CA VAL A 73 9.31 5.43 -4.83
C VAL A 73 9.78 5.71 -6.26
N THR A 74 10.18 4.67 -7.00
CA THR A 74 10.57 4.80 -8.41
C THR A 74 9.40 5.30 -9.27
N PHE A 75 8.19 4.78 -9.03
CA PHE A 75 6.96 5.24 -9.64
C PHE A 75 6.67 6.71 -9.32
N ALA A 76 6.83 7.14 -8.06
CA ALA A 76 6.66 8.53 -7.64
C ALA A 76 7.58 9.48 -8.42
N VAL A 77 8.84 9.08 -8.68
CA VAL A 77 9.75 9.86 -9.53
C VAL A 77 9.22 9.98 -10.96
N GLY A 78 8.62 8.93 -11.51
CA GLY A 78 7.90 8.97 -12.79
C GLY A 78 6.76 9.99 -12.77
N VAL A 79 5.89 9.94 -11.75
CA VAL A 79 4.77 10.88 -11.56
C VAL A 79 5.25 12.33 -11.43
N TRP A 80 6.36 12.55 -10.74
CA TRP A 80 6.99 13.87 -10.60
C TRP A 80 7.43 14.42 -11.97
N ARG A 81 8.08 13.58 -12.77
CA ARG A 81 8.56 13.93 -14.11
C ARG A 81 7.41 14.19 -15.09
N SER A 82 6.24 13.60 -14.86
CA SER A 82 5.00 13.89 -15.60
C SER A 82 4.29 15.18 -15.16
N GLY A 83 4.85 15.94 -14.21
CA GLY A 83 4.33 17.25 -13.78
C GLY A 83 3.40 17.22 -12.57
N TYR A 84 3.09 16.05 -12.02
CA TYR A 84 2.16 15.89 -10.90
C TYR A 84 2.86 15.90 -9.55
N ARG A 85 3.53 17.02 -9.21
CA ARG A 85 4.44 17.12 -8.05
C ARG A 85 3.81 16.76 -6.71
N ALA A 86 2.63 17.31 -6.40
CA ALA A 86 1.94 17.03 -5.13
C ALA A 86 1.57 15.54 -5.00
N GLY A 87 1.03 14.95 -6.07
CA GLY A 87 0.71 13.52 -6.10
C GLY A 87 1.96 12.64 -6.01
N ALA A 88 3.06 13.04 -6.65
CA ALA A 88 4.33 12.35 -6.55
C ALA A 88 4.87 12.32 -5.12
N VAL A 89 4.82 13.43 -4.38
CA VAL A 89 5.25 13.47 -2.96
C VAL A 89 4.40 12.51 -2.13
N LEU A 90 3.09 12.53 -2.29
CA LEU A 90 2.17 11.67 -1.54
C LEU A 90 2.39 10.17 -1.84
N ILE A 91 2.58 9.81 -3.11
CA ILE A 91 2.94 8.44 -3.51
C ILE A 91 4.34 8.07 -2.98
N GLY A 92 5.27 9.02 -2.95
CA GLY A 92 6.59 8.85 -2.34
C GLY A 92 6.48 8.52 -0.85
N VAL A 93 5.66 9.25 -0.09
CA VAL A 93 5.38 8.95 1.33
C VAL A 93 4.78 7.56 1.50
N TRP A 94 3.87 7.15 0.61
CA TRP A 94 3.36 5.77 0.58
C TRP A 94 4.50 4.75 0.40
N GLY A 95 5.38 4.97 -0.57
CA GLY A 95 6.53 4.10 -0.82
C GLY A 95 7.51 4.04 0.36
N ILE A 96 7.84 5.18 0.98
CA ILE A 96 8.71 5.23 2.17
C ILE A 96 8.05 4.54 3.37
N GLY A 97 6.73 4.67 3.53
CA GLY A 97 5.98 3.96 4.55
C GLY A 97 6.09 2.44 4.41
N LEU A 98 5.99 1.92 3.18
CA LEU A 98 6.22 0.50 2.91
C LEU A 98 7.65 0.06 3.26
N LEU A 99 8.66 0.89 2.94
CA LEU A 99 10.04 0.59 3.34
C LEU A 99 10.18 0.52 4.86
N GLY A 100 9.64 1.50 5.58
CA GLY A 100 9.65 1.52 7.04
C GLY A 100 8.92 0.31 7.64
N ALA A 101 7.74 -0.04 7.11
CA ALA A 101 6.98 -1.21 7.52
C ALA A 101 7.71 -2.53 7.25
N GLY A 102 8.56 -2.59 6.23
CA GLY A 102 9.43 -3.74 5.97
C GLY A 102 10.63 -3.81 6.91
N VAL A 103 11.24 -2.67 7.24
CA VAL A 103 12.41 -2.60 8.15
C VAL A 103 12.02 -2.91 9.59
N PHE A 104 10.87 -2.42 10.03
CA PHE A 104 10.36 -2.62 11.39
C PHE A 104 9.23 -3.63 11.38
N THR A 105 9.45 -4.81 11.96
CA THR A 105 8.42 -5.83 12.10
C THR A 105 7.28 -5.31 12.97
N THR A 106 6.04 -5.55 12.53
CA THR A 106 4.81 -5.20 13.27
C THR A 106 4.70 -6.00 14.56
N ASP A 107 3.89 -5.54 15.51
CA ASP A 107 3.57 -6.31 16.71
C ASP A 107 2.45 -7.32 16.46
N PRO A 108 2.39 -8.41 17.26
CA PRO A 108 1.23 -9.29 17.29
C PRO A 108 -0.06 -8.53 17.60
N VAL A 109 -1.14 -8.89 16.91
CA VAL A 109 -2.46 -8.30 17.13
C VAL A 109 -3.55 -9.31 16.84
N SER A 110 -4.70 -9.16 17.50
CA SER A 110 -5.89 -10.01 17.32
C SER A 110 -5.64 -11.50 17.59
N GLY A 111 -4.62 -11.83 18.41
CA GLY A 111 -4.28 -13.20 18.76
C GLY A 111 -3.42 -13.96 17.74
N PHE A 112 -2.76 -13.25 16.83
CA PHE A 112 -1.77 -13.85 15.93
C PHE A 112 -0.34 -13.32 16.17
N PRO A 113 0.67 -14.20 16.29
CA PRO A 113 0.58 -15.67 16.32
C PRO A 113 -0.22 -16.24 17.50
N LEU A 114 -0.59 -17.53 17.45
CA LEU A 114 -1.35 -18.16 18.53
C LEU A 114 -0.66 -17.95 19.89
N GLY A 115 -1.45 -17.54 20.89
CA GLY A 115 -0.95 -17.24 22.25
C GLY A 115 -0.54 -15.79 22.46
N THR A 116 -0.63 -14.91 21.46
CA THR A 116 -0.37 -13.48 21.64
C THR A 116 -1.61 -12.71 22.09
N PRO A 117 -1.43 -11.49 22.63
CA PRO A 117 -2.53 -10.64 23.06
C PRO A 117 -3.53 -10.29 21.95
N ALA A 118 -4.74 -9.88 22.37
CA ALA A 118 -5.78 -9.41 21.46
C ALA A 118 -5.45 -7.99 20.91
N THR A 119 -4.93 -7.11 21.75
CA THR A 119 -4.45 -5.77 21.40
C THR A 119 -2.94 -5.76 21.28
N SER A 120 -2.38 -4.91 20.43
CA SER A 120 -0.92 -4.78 20.31
C SER A 120 -0.30 -4.27 21.62
N ASP A 121 0.67 -5.01 22.15
CA ASP A 121 1.56 -4.55 23.21
C ASP A 121 2.77 -3.89 22.56
N TYR A 122 2.68 -2.57 22.35
CA TYR A 122 3.64 -1.83 21.53
C TYR A 122 5.09 -2.05 21.95
N THR A 123 5.84 -2.75 21.10
CA THR A 123 7.30 -2.73 21.10
C THR A 123 7.79 -1.51 20.32
N THR A 124 9.07 -1.16 20.46
CA THR A 124 9.66 -0.09 19.62
C THR A 124 9.55 -0.42 18.13
N SER A 125 9.69 -1.69 17.75
CA SER A 125 9.58 -2.12 16.36
C SER A 125 8.16 -1.94 15.84
N GLY A 126 7.14 -2.44 16.55
CA GLY A 126 5.75 -2.28 16.09
C GLY A 126 5.28 -0.82 16.13
N ALA A 127 5.73 -0.02 17.11
CA ALA A 127 5.44 1.40 17.14
C ALA A 127 6.04 2.15 15.93
N LEU A 128 7.26 1.79 15.51
CA LEU A 128 7.86 2.33 14.29
C LEU A 128 7.14 1.83 13.04
N HIS A 129 6.79 0.54 12.97
CA HIS A 129 6.00 -0.04 11.88
C HIS A 129 4.70 0.75 11.64
N ASP A 130 3.94 0.99 12.71
CA ASP A 130 2.68 1.74 12.63
C ASP A 130 2.93 3.23 12.37
N GLY A 131 3.99 3.80 12.94
CA GLY A 131 4.43 5.18 12.69
C GLY A 131 4.79 5.45 11.23
N PHE A 132 5.30 4.45 10.49
CA PHE A 132 5.49 4.54 9.04
C PHE A 132 4.22 4.21 8.26
N SER A 133 3.45 3.23 8.72
CA SER A 133 2.27 2.73 8.00
C SER A 133 1.12 3.73 8.00
N LEU A 134 0.71 4.26 9.16
CA LEU A 134 -0.49 5.11 9.26
C LEU A 134 -0.38 6.40 8.41
N PRO A 135 0.72 7.18 8.45
CA PRO A 135 0.86 8.34 7.57
C PRO A 135 0.89 7.96 6.10
N ALA A 136 1.46 6.80 5.75
CA ALA A 136 1.52 6.30 4.40
C ALA A 136 0.12 5.92 3.86
N PHE A 137 -0.71 5.27 4.66
CA PHE A 137 -2.11 4.99 4.31
C PHE A 137 -2.88 6.28 4.07
N LEU A 138 -2.70 7.30 4.91
CA LEU A 138 -3.33 8.61 4.73
C LEU A 138 -2.81 9.33 3.49
N ALA A 139 -1.50 9.29 3.23
CA ALA A 139 -0.91 9.91 2.05
C ALA A 139 -1.47 9.32 0.75
N LEU A 140 -1.68 7.99 0.70
CA LEU A 140 -2.28 7.34 -0.46
C LEU A 140 -3.76 7.72 -0.64
N PHE A 141 -4.52 7.89 0.44
CA PHE A 141 -5.88 8.45 0.36
C PHE A 141 -5.87 9.88 -0.22
N VAL A 142 -5.01 10.76 0.31
CA VAL A 142 -4.92 12.15 -0.16
C VAL A 142 -4.42 12.21 -1.61
N ALA A 143 -3.51 11.32 -2.02
CA ALA A 143 -3.06 11.21 -3.41
C ALA A 143 -4.23 10.98 -4.37
N GLN A 144 -5.17 10.10 -4.01
CA GLN A 144 -6.36 9.84 -4.83
C GLN A 144 -7.21 11.10 -5.03
N LEU A 145 -7.37 11.90 -3.98
CA LEU A 145 -8.11 13.17 -4.05
C LEU A 145 -7.38 14.23 -4.87
N VAL A 146 -6.09 14.41 -4.65
CA VAL A 146 -5.25 15.41 -5.35
C VAL A 146 -5.18 15.10 -6.84
N LEU A 147 -4.97 13.84 -7.20
CA LEU A 147 -4.79 13.40 -8.58
C LEU A 147 -6.12 13.18 -9.33
N SER A 148 -7.28 13.33 -8.66
CA SER A 148 -8.60 13.22 -9.28
C SER A 148 -8.92 14.38 -10.25
N ARG A 149 -8.27 15.54 -10.09
CA ARG A 149 -8.62 16.79 -10.78
C ARG A 149 -7.99 16.90 -12.17
N GLY A 150 -8.62 17.69 -13.06
CA GLY A 150 -8.05 18.10 -14.34
C GLY A 150 -8.02 17.02 -15.43
N ASN A 151 -8.74 15.92 -15.25
CA ASN A 151 -8.52 14.68 -15.99
C ASN A 151 -9.81 14.04 -16.55
N GLY A 152 -10.91 14.80 -16.57
CA GLY A 152 -12.23 14.41 -17.07
C GLY A 152 -13.15 13.81 -16.00
N ARG A 153 -14.47 13.82 -16.26
CA ARG A 153 -15.50 13.40 -15.29
C ARG A 153 -15.37 11.94 -14.86
N LYS A 154 -15.07 11.02 -15.80
CA LYS A 154 -14.90 9.59 -15.49
C LYS A 154 -13.76 9.34 -14.49
N TRP A 155 -12.61 9.99 -14.71
CA TRP A 155 -11.45 9.86 -13.82
C TRP A 155 -11.71 10.48 -12.45
N LEU A 156 -12.35 11.64 -12.42
CA LEU A 156 -12.78 12.29 -11.18
C LEU A 156 -13.69 11.35 -10.37
N THR A 157 -14.75 10.82 -10.98
CA THR A 157 -15.68 9.91 -10.30
C THR A 157 -14.98 8.65 -9.80
N TYR A 158 -14.17 8.00 -10.63
CA TYR A 158 -13.40 6.81 -10.23
C TYR A 158 -12.49 7.11 -9.03
N SER A 159 -11.72 8.19 -9.09
CA SER A 159 -10.76 8.55 -8.05
C SER A 159 -11.45 8.88 -6.73
N LEU A 160 -12.59 9.57 -6.76
CA LEU A 160 -13.36 9.89 -5.56
C LEU A 160 -14.01 8.64 -4.94
N LEU A 161 -14.63 7.78 -5.76
CA LEU A 161 -15.21 6.52 -5.27
C LEU A 161 -14.11 5.61 -4.68
N SER A 162 -12.97 5.51 -5.37
CA SER A 162 -11.80 4.78 -4.89
C SER A 162 -11.30 5.34 -3.56
N ALA A 163 -11.14 6.66 -3.44
CA ALA A 163 -10.67 7.30 -2.21
C ALA A 163 -11.63 7.06 -1.04
N THR A 164 -12.94 7.20 -1.27
CA THR A 164 -13.96 6.95 -0.25
C THR A 164 -13.96 5.49 0.19
N ALA A 165 -14.00 4.55 -0.76
CA ALA A 165 -14.02 3.12 -0.44
C ALA A 165 -12.73 2.70 0.30
N TYR A 166 -11.57 3.20 -0.15
CA TYR A 166 -10.28 3.01 0.50
C TYR A 166 -10.31 3.49 1.96
N LEU A 167 -10.77 4.72 2.20
CA LEU A 167 -10.77 5.33 3.53
C LEU A 167 -11.73 4.58 4.48
N VAL A 168 -12.93 4.24 4.00
CA VAL A 168 -13.91 3.46 4.77
C VAL A 168 -13.32 2.10 5.16
N CYS A 169 -12.74 1.38 4.20
CA CYS A 169 -12.10 0.09 4.48
C CYS A 169 -10.92 0.22 5.46
N PHE A 170 -10.11 1.26 5.33
CA PHE A 170 -9.02 1.54 6.27
C PHE A 170 -9.52 1.76 7.71
N PHE A 171 -10.57 2.56 7.90
CA PHE A 171 -11.15 2.79 9.23
C PHE A 171 -11.83 1.54 9.80
N LEU A 172 -12.55 0.76 8.97
CA LEU A 172 -13.17 -0.49 9.42
C LEU A 172 -12.12 -1.53 9.84
N ALA A 173 -11.01 -1.62 9.09
CA ALA A 173 -9.87 -2.46 9.46
C ALA A 173 -9.27 -2.02 10.80
N SER A 174 -8.98 -0.72 10.95
CA SER A 174 -8.44 -0.14 12.18
C SER A 174 -9.35 -0.40 13.38
N ALA A 175 -10.67 -0.22 13.23
CA ALA A 175 -11.64 -0.53 14.26
C ALA A 175 -11.63 -2.03 14.63
N GLY A 176 -11.51 -2.92 13.65
CA GLY A 176 -11.38 -4.35 13.86
C GLY A 176 -10.11 -4.73 14.65
N PHE A 177 -8.96 -4.15 14.31
CA PHE A 177 -7.70 -4.40 15.03
C PHE A 177 -7.68 -3.77 16.43
N ASN A 178 -8.44 -2.69 16.65
CA ASN A 178 -8.71 -2.11 17.97
C ASN A 178 -9.84 -2.83 18.73
N GLN A 179 -10.14 -4.07 18.37
CA GLN A 179 -11.07 -4.95 19.07
C GLN A 179 -12.53 -4.45 19.13
N THR A 180 -12.98 -3.66 18.15
CA THR A 180 -14.39 -3.27 18.04
C THR A 180 -15.26 -4.51 17.78
N ALA A 181 -16.28 -4.72 18.61
CA ALA A 181 -17.19 -5.86 18.52
C ALA A 181 -17.80 -6.00 17.11
N GLY A 182 -17.83 -7.22 16.59
CA GLY A 182 -18.32 -7.53 15.24
C GLY A 182 -17.33 -7.26 14.10
N LEU A 183 -16.31 -6.42 14.30
CA LEU A 183 -15.30 -6.12 13.27
C LEU A 183 -14.02 -6.94 13.40
N VAL A 184 -13.72 -7.47 14.60
CA VAL A 184 -12.46 -8.21 14.84
C VAL A 184 -12.26 -9.36 13.86
N ALA A 185 -13.31 -10.15 13.61
CA ALA A 185 -13.26 -11.31 12.72
C ALA A 185 -13.06 -10.97 11.23
N ILE A 186 -13.28 -9.71 10.85
CA ILE A 186 -13.26 -9.25 9.44
C ILE A 186 -12.34 -8.04 9.22
N GLY A 187 -11.55 -7.62 10.20
CA GLY A 187 -10.64 -6.48 10.08
C GLY A 187 -9.58 -6.68 8.98
N GLY A 188 -9.02 -7.89 8.89
CA GLY A 188 -8.11 -8.31 7.83
C GLY A 188 -8.71 -8.26 6.43
N LEU A 189 -10.01 -8.54 6.28
CA LEU A 189 -10.73 -8.39 5.01
C LEU A 189 -10.77 -6.93 4.57
N PHE A 190 -11.21 -6.03 5.47
CA PHE A 190 -11.27 -4.61 5.15
C PHE A 190 -9.90 -4.03 4.85
N GLN A 191 -8.85 -4.46 5.56
CA GLN A 191 -7.50 -4.01 5.25
C GLN A 191 -7.06 -4.44 3.84
N ARG A 192 -7.34 -5.69 3.45
CA ARG A 192 -7.04 -6.19 2.10
C ARG A 192 -7.79 -5.44 1.02
N LEU A 193 -9.07 -5.11 1.27
CA LEU A 193 -9.86 -4.28 0.36
C LEU A 193 -9.25 -2.88 0.23
N ALA A 194 -8.88 -2.23 1.33
CA ALA A 194 -8.21 -0.93 1.29
C ALA A 194 -6.92 -1.01 0.48
N VAL A 195 -6.05 -1.99 0.76
CA VAL A 195 -4.79 -2.20 0.05
C VAL A 195 -5.02 -2.46 -1.44
N ALA A 196 -5.97 -3.32 -1.80
CA ALA A 196 -6.30 -3.63 -3.20
C ALA A 196 -6.84 -2.41 -3.96
N ILE A 197 -7.70 -1.60 -3.32
CA ILE A 197 -8.24 -0.36 -3.90
C ILE A 197 -7.10 0.65 -4.12
N GLY A 198 -6.24 0.85 -3.12
CA GLY A 198 -5.10 1.76 -3.19
C GLY A 198 -4.13 1.37 -4.32
N TRP A 199 -3.78 0.09 -4.41
CA TRP A 199 -2.95 -0.42 -5.50
C TRP A 199 -3.64 -0.31 -6.85
N GLY A 200 -4.93 -0.63 -6.93
CA GLY A 200 -5.73 -0.46 -8.13
C GLY A 200 -5.69 0.97 -8.66
N PHE A 201 -5.78 1.96 -7.77
CA PHE A 201 -5.62 3.37 -8.13
C PHE A 201 -4.22 3.68 -8.69
N THR A 202 -3.15 3.20 -8.06
CA THR A 202 -1.79 3.44 -8.56
C THR A 202 -1.54 2.82 -9.93
N VAL A 203 -2.09 1.63 -10.19
CA VAL A 203 -2.06 0.97 -11.51
C VAL A 203 -2.84 1.78 -12.53
N ALA A 204 -4.06 2.23 -12.19
CA ALA A 204 -4.88 3.05 -13.08
C ALA A 204 -4.20 4.38 -13.42
N LEU A 205 -3.55 5.01 -12.43
CA LEU A 205 -2.75 6.22 -12.61
C LEU A 205 -1.55 5.96 -13.51
N ALA A 206 -0.80 4.89 -13.30
CA ALA A 206 0.34 4.51 -14.14
C ALA A 206 -0.09 4.27 -15.59
N VAL A 207 -1.18 3.52 -15.83
CA VAL A 207 -1.74 3.33 -17.18
C VAL A 207 -2.10 4.67 -17.82
N ARG A 208 -2.74 5.57 -17.07
CA ARG A 208 -3.14 6.89 -17.57
C ARG A 208 -1.93 7.73 -17.97
N LEU A 209 -0.94 7.87 -17.10
CA LEU A 209 0.23 8.72 -17.31
C LEU A 209 1.17 8.20 -18.41
N ARG A 210 1.14 6.91 -18.72
CA ARG A 210 1.90 6.32 -19.83
C ARG A 210 1.22 6.51 -21.20
N ARG A 211 -0.08 6.86 -21.21
CA ARG A 211 -0.86 7.11 -22.43
C ARG A 211 -0.87 8.59 -22.85
N THR A 212 -0.39 9.48 -22.00
CA THR A 212 -0.22 10.92 -22.26
C THR A 212 1.17 11.21 -22.81
#